data_AF-A0A021X9H2-F1
#
_entry.id   AF-A0A021X9H2-F1
#
_cell.length_a   1.000
_cell.length_b   1.000
_cell.length_c   1.000
_cell.angle_alpha   90.00
_cell.angle_beta   90.00
_cell.angle_gamma   90.00
#
_symmetry.space_group_name_H-M   'P 1'
#
loop_
_entity.id
_entity.type
_entity.pdbx_description
1 polymer ?
#
loop_
_entity_poly.entity_id
_entity_poly.type
_entity_poly.pdbx_seq_one_letter_code
_entity_poly.pdbx_strand_id
1 'polypeptide(L)'
;MNRERRCRLEQSGARIESLIWIPGATASDVLPGGLKDAISEDLYENNEQVLSKVPGLAHILTSNESPDFEEVAEILCDVDGFLAQIAAPIPTKFYEGGGFSYSWGYYQTKWVHADNLDELTALAEEFGKDVVERARANELADAA
;
A
#
# COMPACT_ATOMS: atom_id res chain seq x y z
N MET A 1 -10.87 16.05 -13.43
CA MET A 1 -9.90 15.65 -12.38
C MET A 1 -10.45 14.63 -11.37
N ASN A 2 -11.30 14.97 -10.39
CA ASN A 2 -11.72 13.95 -9.38
C ASN A 2 -12.50 12.75 -9.96
N ARG A 3 -13.28 12.95 -11.03
CA ARG A 3 -14.04 11.87 -11.67
C ARG A 3 -13.15 10.86 -12.39
N GLU A 4 -12.05 11.32 -13.01
CA GLU A 4 -11.15 10.44 -13.76
C GLU A 4 -10.36 9.51 -12.84
N ARG A 5 -9.83 10.02 -11.73
CA ARG A 5 -9.14 9.20 -10.71
C ARG A 5 -10.06 8.14 -10.11
N ARG A 6 -11.30 8.52 -9.83
CA ARG A 6 -12.30 7.57 -9.34
C ARG A 6 -12.58 6.46 -10.34
N CYS A 7 -12.79 6.78 -11.62
CA CYS A 7 -12.99 5.76 -12.65
C CYS A 7 -11.78 4.84 -12.81
N ARG A 8 -10.57 5.38 -12.69
CA ARG A 8 -9.31 4.63 -12.73
C ARG A 8 -9.22 3.59 -11.61
N LEU A 9 -9.49 3.99 -10.36
CA LEU A 9 -9.53 3.08 -9.22
C LEU A 9 -10.67 2.05 -9.33
N GLU A 10 -11.85 2.47 -9.78
CA GLU A 10 -12.98 1.56 -10.03
C GLU A 10 -12.62 0.48 -11.07
N GLN A 11 -11.82 0.83 -12.09
CA GLN A 11 -11.38 -0.10 -13.13
C GLN A 11 -10.25 -1.02 -12.70
N SER A 12 -9.34 -0.57 -11.82
CA SER A 12 -8.25 -1.42 -11.34
C SER A 12 -8.70 -2.46 -10.33
N GLY A 13 -9.86 -2.27 -9.71
CA GLY A 13 -10.33 -3.11 -8.61
C GLY A 13 -9.58 -2.87 -7.30
N ALA A 14 -8.61 -1.95 -7.27
CA ALA A 14 -7.90 -1.55 -6.06
C ALA A 14 -8.62 -0.42 -5.33
N ARG A 15 -8.57 -0.44 -4.00
CA ARG A 15 -9.12 0.60 -3.12
C ARG A 15 -8.03 1.17 -2.21
N ILE A 16 -8.24 2.41 -1.78
CA ILE A 16 -7.46 3.00 -0.69
C ILE A 16 -8.20 2.70 0.62
N GLU A 17 -7.56 1.98 1.54
CA GLU A 17 -8.13 1.66 2.86
C GLU A 17 -7.74 2.68 3.91
N SER A 18 -6.48 3.13 3.88
CA SER A 18 -5.96 4.15 4.78
C SER A 18 -5.17 5.18 3.99
N LEU A 19 -5.27 6.45 4.39
CA LEU A 19 -4.55 7.56 3.79
C LEU A 19 -4.09 8.52 4.88
N ILE A 20 -2.78 8.63 5.04
CA ILE A 20 -2.12 9.48 6.04
C ILE A 20 -1.34 10.54 5.28
N TRP A 21 -1.69 11.81 5.49
CA TRP A 21 -0.90 12.94 4.98
C TRP A 21 0.27 13.17 5.94
N ILE A 22 1.50 12.93 5.47
CA ILE A 22 2.69 12.84 6.32
C ILE A 22 3.00 14.16 7.03
N PRO A 23 3.09 15.32 6.34
CA PRO A 23 3.33 16.61 6.99
C PRO A 23 2.32 16.94 8.09
N GLY A 24 1.04 16.60 7.87
CA GLY A 24 0.01 16.81 8.88
C GLY A 24 0.10 15.86 10.07
N ALA A 25 0.58 14.62 9.83
CA ALA A 25 0.75 13.60 10.87
C ALA A 25 2.01 13.84 11.73
N THR A 26 3.02 14.51 11.19
CA THR A 26 4.29 14.80 11.88
C THR A 26 4.38 16.23 12.42
N ALA A 27 3.42 17.11 12.10
CA ALA A 27 3.39 18.49 12.60
C ALA A 27 3.17 18.61 14.12
N SER A 28 2.79 17.52 14.81
CA SER A 28 2.56 17.49 16.26
C SER A 28 3.59 16.60 16.93
N ASP A 29 3.91 16.88 18.19
CA ASP A 29 4.79 16.05 19.04
C ASP A 29 4.25 14.62 19.30
N VAL A 30 3.08 14.27 18.77
CA VAL A 30 2.42 12.99 18.98
C VAL A 30 1.99 12.42 17.64
N LEU A 31 2.64 11.34 17.21
CA LEU A 31 2.26 10.64 15.98
C LEU A 31 0.85 10.00 16.13
N PRO A 32 -0.01 10.10 15.09
CA PRO A 32 -1.31 9.43 15.06
C PRO A 32 -1.18 7.91 15.22
N GLY A 33 -2.14 7.29 15.92
CA GLY A 33 -2.17 5.84 16.13
C GLY A 33 -2.06 5.04 14.83
N GLY A 34 -2.81 5.41 13.79
CA GLY A 34 -2.75 4.72 12.50
C GLY A 34 -1.40 4.80 11.78
N LEU A 35 -0.58 5.82 12.06
CA LEU A 35 0.80 5.87 11.54
C LEU A 35 1.72 4.95 12.35
N LYS A 36 1.51 4.87 13.67
CA LYS A 36 2.25 3.94 14.53
C LYS A 36 1.98 2.51 14.12
N ASP A 37 0.70 2.14 13.98
CA ASP A 37 0.26 0.80 13.59
C ASP A 37 0.85 0.42 12.22
N ALA A 38 0.82 1.34 11.24
CA ALA A 38 1.41 1.13 9.92
C ALA A 38 2.91 0.80 10.00
N ILE A 39 3.66 1.51 10.85
CA ILE A 39 5.11 1.35 11.00
C ILE A 39 5.46 0.09 11.81
N SER A 40 4.71 -0.21 12.87
CA SER A 40 5.03 -1.30 13.79
C SER A 40 4.51 -2.67 13.35
N GLU A 41 3.42 -2.74 12.58
CA GLU A 41 2.77 -4.01 12.25
C GLU A 41 2.84 -4.32 10.76
N ASP A 42 2.45 -3.37 9.90
CA ASP A 42 2.17 -3.68 8.50
C ASP A 42 3.36 -3.50 7.55
N LEU A 43 4.27 -2.57 7.86
CA LEU A 43 5.41 -2.26 6.98
C LEU A 43 6.56 -3.26 7.09
N TYR A 44 6.59 -4.17 8.07
CA TYR A 44 7.71 -5.11 8.20
C TYR A 44 7.86 -6.09 7.04
N GLU A 45 6.75 -6.52 6.42
CA GLU A 45 6.76 -7.61 5.43
C GLU A 45 6.89 -7.14 3.97
N ASN A 46 6.50 -5.90 3.63
CA ASN A 46 6.40 -5.44 2.25
C ASN A 46 6.63 -3.92 2.10
N ASN A 47 7.79 -3.45 2.54
CA ASN A 47 8.17 -2.04 2.58
C ASN A 47 9.03 -1.53 1.43
N GLU A 48 9.43 -2.38 0.47
CA GLU A 48 10.41 -2.00 -0.57
C GLU A 48 10.05 -0.69 -1.29
N GLN A 49 8.77 -0.51 -1.63
CA GLN A 49 8.30 0.71 -2.29
C GLN A 49 8.42 1.92 -1.36
N VAL A 50 8.05 1.78 -0.09
CA VAL A 50 8.12 2.86 0.91
C VAL A 50 9.58 3.22 1.19
N LEU A 51 10.47 2.23 1.36
CA LEU A 51 11.89 2.43 1.58
C LEU A 51 12.60 3.09 0.39
N SER A 52 12.12 2.85 -0.84
CA SER A 52 12.65 3.52 -2.03
C SER A 52 12.41 5.03 -2.03
N LYS A 53 11.32 5.48 -1.38
CA LYS A 53 10.92 6.88 -1.25
C LYS A 53 11.40 7.52 0.05
N VAL A 54 11.43 6.74 1.13
CA VAL A 54 11.81 7.16 2.47
C VAL A 54 12.92 6.24 2.98
N PRO A 55 14.16 6.36 2.45
CA PRO A 55 15.26 5.47 2.82
C PRO A 55 15.67 5.62 4.29
N GLY A 56 15.36 6.75 4.93
CA GLY A 56 15.60 6.96 6.36
C GLY A 56 14.86 5.97 7.26
N LEU A 57 13.77 5.33 6.79
CA LEU A 57 13.06 4.30 7.56
C LEU A 57 13.73 2.92 7.50
N ALA A 58 14.79 2.74 6.69
CA ALA A 58 15.35 1.42 6.43
C ALA A 58 15.86 0.74 7.70
N HIS A 59 16.61 1.42 8.56
CA HIS A 59 17.14 0.82 9.79
C HIS A 59 16.03 0.55 10.82
N ILE A 60 14.93 1.29 10.79
CA ILE A 60 13.78 1.08 11.67
C ILE A 60 13.00 -0.16 11.23
N LEU A 61 12.65 -0.23 9.94
CA LEU A 61 11.83 -1.32 9.40
C LEU A 61 12.60 -2.63 9.18
N THR A 62 13.92 -2.61 9.29
CA THR A 62 14.76 -3.83 9.23
C THR A 62 15.28 -4.27 10.59
N SER A 63 15.06 -3.47 11.65
CA SER A 63 15.43 -3.83 13.02
C SER A 63 14.44 -4.82 13.61
N ASN A 64 14.92 -5.79 14.39
CA ASN A 64 14.08 -6.69 15.19
C ASN A 64 13.62 -6.04 16.51
N GLU A 65 13.95 -4.77 16.74
CA GLU A 65 13.55 -4.01 17.91
C GLU A 65 12.27 -3.19 17.63
N SER A 66 11.55 -2.85 18.70
CA SER A 66 10.39 -1.96 18.58
C SER A 66 10.82 -0.60 18.00
N PRO A 67 10.07 -0.04 17.04
CA PRO A 67 10.42 1.24 16.41
C PRO A 67 10.40 2.37 17.45
N ASP A 68 11.44 3.20 17.44
CA ASP A 68 11.46 4.45 18.18
C ASP A 68 10.63 5.50 17.43
N PHE A 69 9.45 5.83 17.98
CA PHE A 69 8.52 6.75 17.33
C PHE A 69 8.99 8.21 17.33
N GLU A 70 9.92 8.60 18.20
CA GLU A 70 10.53 9.93 18.13
C GLU A 70 11.45 10.01 16.90
N GLU A 71 12.28 8.98 16.69
CA GLU A 71 13.13 8.87 15.49
C GLU A 71 12.30 8.77 14.20
N VAL A 72 11.22 8.00 14.20
CA VAL A 72 10.27 7.93 13.06
C VAL A 72 9.69 9.31 12.75
N ALA A 73 9.31 10.08 13.77
CA ALA A 73 8.77 11.42 13.58
C ALA A 73 9.81 12.36 12.98
N GLU A 74 11.06 12.30 13.45
CA GLU A 74 12.18 13.08 12.91
C GLU A 74 12.44 12.76 11.44
N ILE A 75 12.49 11.47 11.07
CA ILE A 75 12.68 11.04 9.68
C ILE A 75 11.53 11.56 8.80
N LEU A 76 10.29 11.43 9.28
CA LEU A 76 9.12 11.79 8.51
C LEU A 76 8.81 13.30 8.49
N CYS A 77 9.47 14.12 9.31
CA CYS A 77 9.23 15.57 9.34
C CYS A 77 9.64 16.26 8.04
N ASP A 78 10.67 15.72 7.36
CA ASP A 78 11.18 16.22 6.08
C ASP A 78 10.55 15.50 4.87
N VAL A 79 9.55 14.64 5.11
CA VAL A 79 8.89 13.84 4.08
C VAL A 79 7.53 14.43 3.72
N ASP A 80 7.40 14.81 2.45
CA ASP A 80 6.12 15.22 1.88
C ASP A 80 5.28 14.02 1.39
N GLY A 81 4.02 14.31 1.07
CA GLY A 81 3.12 13.36 0.43
C GLY A 81 2.30 12.53 1.40
N PHE A 82 2.01 11.29 0.99
CA PHE A 82 1.05 10.42 1.63
C PHE A 82 1.64 9.04 1.89
N LEU A 83 1.36 8.50 3.07
CA LEU A 83 1.47 7.08 3.35
C LEU A 83 0.07 6.48 3.23
N ALA A 84 -0.11 5.50 2.34
CA ALA A 84 -1.41 4.96 2.03
C ALA A 84 -1.41 3.43 2.05
N GLN A 85 -2.46 2.84 2.60
CA GLN A 85 -2.71 1.41 2.50
C GLN A 85 -3.64 1.17 1.31
N ILE A 86 -3.16 0.41 0.33
CA ILE A 86 -3.92 -0.03 -0.82
C ILE A 86 -4.36 -1.48 -0.64
N ALA A 87 -5.56 -1.81 -1.08
CA ALA A 87 -6.10 -3.16 -1.03
C ALA A 87 -6.68 -3.56 -2.38
N ALA A 88 -6.39 -4.78 -2.80
CA ALA A 88 -6.95 -5.37 -4.02
C ALA A 88 -7.55 -6.76 -3.71
N PRO A 89 -8.75 -7.06 -4.23
CA PRO A 89 -9.36 -8.38 -4.03
C PRO A 89 -8.55 -9.45 -4.76
N ILE A 90 -8.34 -10.58 -4.11
CA ILE A 90 -7.64 -11.71 -4.71
C ILE A 90 -8.64 -12.49 -5.59
N PRO A 91 -8.38 -12.67 -6.90
CA PRO A 91 -9.23 -13.51 -7.75
C PRO A 91 -9.28 -14.95 -7.23
N THR A 92 -10.47 -15.54 -7.19
CA THR A 92 -10.71 -16.89 -6.70
C THR A 92 -10.94 -17.91 -7.80
N LYS A 93 -11.28 -17.45 -9.01
CA LYS A 93 -11.51 -18.30 -10.17
C LYS A 93 -11.31 -17.50 -11.45
N PHE A 94 -10.63 -18.09 -12.43
CA PHE A 94 -10.52 -17.54 -13.76
C PHE A 94 -11.41 -18.29 -14.75
N TYR A 95 -11.90 -17.58 -15.76
CA TYR A 95 -12.79 -18.12 -16.78
C TYR A 95 -12.14 -18.05 -18.17
N GLU A 96 -12.53 -18.97 -19.05
CA GLU A 96 -12.18 -18.91 -20.46
C GLU A 96 -12.61 -17.55 -21.05
N GLY A 97 -11.69 -16.84 -21.70
CA GLY A 97 -11.91 -15.48 -22.20
C GLY A 97 -11.36 -14.35 -21.32
N GLY A 98 -10.68 -14.67 -20.21
CA GLY A 98 -9.86 -13.72 -19.46
C GLY A 98 -10.59 -12.96 -18.34
N GLY A 99 -11.85 -13.26 -18.08
CA GLY A 99 -12.58 -12.79 -16.91
C GLY A 99 -12.20 -13.57 -15.64
N PHE A 100 -12.52 -13.02 -14.48
CA PHE A 100 -12.29 -13.66 -13.18
C PHE A 100 -13.35 -13.25 -12.17
N SER A 101 -13.55 -14.08 -11.13
CA SER A 101 -14.39 -13.77 -9.97
C SER A 101 -13.54 -13.61 -8.72
N TYR A 102 -14.08 -12.92 -7.71
CA TYR A 102 -13.49 -12.75 -6.39
C TYR A 102 -14.55 -13.05 -5.33
N SER A 103 -14.11 -13.49 -4.15
CA SER A 103 -14.98 -13.66 -2.99
C SER A 103 -14.90 -12.45 -2.07
N TRP A 104 -16.01 -12.13 -1.41
CA TRP A 104 -16.01 -11.13 -0.35
C TRP A 104 -15.15 -11.64 0.82
N GLY A 105 -14.11 -10.88 1.20
CA GLY A 105 -13.32 -11.14 2.40
C GLY A 105 -11.85 -11.52 2.17
N TYR A 106 -11.41 -11.71 0.92
CA TYR A 106 -10.00 -11.98 0.61
C TYR A 106 -9.38 -10.82 -0.17
N TYR A 107 -8.55 -10.06 0.54
CA TYR A 107 -7.83 -8.93 -0.03
C TYR A 107 -6.35 -9.08 0.27
N GLN A 108 -5.53 -8.66 -0.68
CA GLN A 108 -4.14 -8.39 -0.44
C GLN A 108 -3.98 -6.90 -0.19
N THR A 109 -3.30 -6.54 0.89
CA THR A 109 -3.00 -5.15 1.23
C THR A 109 -1.52 -4.87 1.06
N LYS A 110 -1.18 -3.60 0.83
CA LYS A 110 0.19 -3.12 0.79
C LYS A 110 0.22 -1.65 1.21
N TRP A 111 1.24 -1.25 1.95
CA TRP A 111 1.52 0.17 2.19
C TRP A 111 2.41 0.75 1.11
N VAL A 112 2.09 1.96 0.68
CA VAL A 112 2.85 2.71 -0.31
C VAL A 112 3.04 4.16 0.13
N HIS A 113 4.18 4.74 -0.24
CA HIS A 113 4.41 6.18 -0.19
C HIS A 113 4.13 6.80 -1.57
N ALA A 114 3.43 7.93 -1.61
CA ALA A 114 3.16 8.68 -2.83
C ALA A 114 3.31 10.18 -2.59
N ASP A 115 4.00 10.88 -3.49
CA ASP A 115 4.24 12.33 -3.40
C ASP A 115 2.93 13.11 -3.64
N ASN A 116 2.01 12.52 -4.41
CA ASN A 116 0.73 13.12 -4.75
C ASN A 116 -0.35 12.08 -5.07
N LEU A 117 -1.61 12.53 -5.21
CA LEU A 117 -2.75 11.64 -5.46
C LEU A 117 -2.74 10.98 -6.85
N ASP A 118 -2.08 11.57 -7.85
CA ASP A 118 -1.98 10.95 -9.18
C ASP A 118 -1.00 9.77 -9.15
N GLU A 119 0.12 9.91 -8.46
CA GLU A 119 1.05 8.81 -8.18
C GLU A 119 0.39 7.71 -7.35
N LEU A 120 -0.34 8.07 -6.28
CA LEU A 120 -1.08 7.10 -5.48
C LEU A 120 -2.07 6.30 -6.34
N THR A 121 -2.77 6.98 -7.26
CA THR A 121 -3.69 6.33 -8.18
C THR A 121 -2.96 5.35 -9.10
N ALA A 122 -1.79 5.72 -9.62
CA ALA A 122 -0.98 4.85 -10.48
C ALA A 122 -0.46 3.61 -9.71
N LEU A 123 0.02 3.79 -8.48
CA LEU A 123 0.49 2.69 -7.62
C LEU A 123 -0.65 1.71 -7.30
N ALA A 124 -1.86 2.21 -7.02
CA ALA A 124 -3.02 1.37 -6.79
C ALA A 124 -3.43 0.59 -8.05
N GLU A 125 -3.35 1.20 -9.24
CA GLU A 125 -3.62 0.51 -10.51
C GLU A 125 -2.62 -0.61 -10.80
N GLU A 126 -1.34 -0.35 -10.59
CA GLU A 126 -0.28 -1.33 -10.75
C GLU A 126 -0.45 -2.48 -9.77
N PHE A 127 -0.70 -2.19 -8.50
CA PHE A 127 -0.96 -3.21 -7.49
C PHE A 127 -2.17 -4.08 -7.81
N GLY A 128 -3.28 -3.49 -8.29
CA GLY A 128 -4.44 -4.25 -8.73
C GLY A 128 -4.12 -5.24 -9.86
N LYS A 129 -3.29 -4.83 -10.83
CA LYS A 129 -2.83 -5.70 -11.92
C LYS A 129 -1.92 -6.81 -11.39
N ASP A 130 -0.94 -6.47 -10.56
CA ASP A 130 0.00 -7.40 -9.96
C ASP A 130 -0.71 -8.51 -9.18
N VAL A 131 -1.73 -8.17 -8.39
CA VAL A 131 -2.50 -9.15 -7.62
C VAL A 131 -3.22 -10.14 -8.56
N VAL A 132 -3.80 -9.65 -9.65
CA VAL A 132 -4.44 -10.50 -10.66
C VAL A 132 -3.44 -11.40 -11.36
N GLU A 133 -2.28 -10.87 -11.74
CA GLU A 133 -1.22 -11.62 -12.44
C GLU A 133 -0.62 -12.72 -11.55
N ARG A 134 -0.33 -12.42 -10.28
CA ARG A 134 0.15 -13.41 -9.31
C ARG A 134 -0.88 -14.52 -9.07
N ALA A 135 -2.15 -14.17 -8.94
CA ALA A 135 -3.22 -15.16 -8.79
C ALA A 135 -3.34 -16.08 -10.02
N ARG A 136 -3.19 -15.53 -11.25
CA ARG A 136 -3.14 -16.35 -12.47
C ARG A 136 -1.93 -17.28 -12.51
N ALA A 137 -0.76 -16.78 -12.13
CA ALA A 137 0.46 -17.59 -12.12
C ALA A 137 0.35 -18.77 -11.14
N ASN A 138 -0.27 -18.54 -9.98
CA ASN A 138 -0.52 -19.60 -9.00
C ASN A 138 -1.53 -20.64 -9.51
N GLU A 139 -2.64 -20.23 -10.13
CA GLU A 139 -3.61 -21.17 -10.71
C GLU A 139 -2.98 -22.04 -11.82
N LEU A 140 -2.13 -21.46 -12.66
CA LEU A 140 -1.39 -22.19 -13.69
C LEU A 140 -0.37 -23.17 -13.09
N ALA A 141 0.27 -22.83 -11.97
CA ALA A 141 1.21 -23.69 -11.26
C ALA A 141 0.48 -24.86 -10.56
N ASP A 142 -0.70 -24.62 -9.99
CA ASP A 142 -1.52 -25.66 -9.35
C ASP A 142 -2.18 -26.62 -10.37
N ALA A 143 -2.33 -26.18 -11.62
CA ALA A 143 -2.88 -26.97 -12.71
C ALA A 143 -1.85 -27.83 -13.48
N ALA A 144 -0.54 -27.65 -13.20
CA ALA A 144 0.57 -28.34 -13.85
C ALA A 144 1.01 -29.59 -13.08
#